data_AF-A0A1F8GGR7-F1
#
_entry.id   AF-A0A1F8GGR7-F1
#
_cell.length_a   1.000
_cell.length_b   1.000
_cell.length_c   1.000
_cell.angle_alpha   90.00
_cell.angle_beta   90.00
_cell.angle_gamma   90.00
#
_symmetry.space_group_name_H-M   'P 1'
#
loop_
_entity.id
_entity.type
_entity.pdbx_description
1 polymer ?
#
loop_
_entity_poly.entity_id
_entity_poly.type
_entity_poly.pdbx_seq_one_letter_code
_entity_poly.pdbx_strand_id
1 'polypeptide(L)'
;MKNLLVILGFIFIFGGFASAQNPPVAPDYTQWEKQEGERVEASFNGKEIIVQIEHYSYHTGNKIGQHAFIILDEEDKPWFFINMVEQSTIGYVYIFERKDNLWVFIQGVQSEEEFMKYLKDNYKLEFK
;
A
#
# COMPACT_ATOMS: atom_id res chain seq x y z
N MET A 1 34.10 33.18 -39.05
CA MET A 1 32.93 34.08 -39.22
C MET A 1 31.72 33.42 -38.59
N LYS A 2 30.98 34.22 -37.79
CA LYS A 2 29.61 34.00 -37.26
C LYS A 2 29.47 33.04 -36.07
N ASN A 3 29.63 33.63 -34.87
CA ASN A 3 28.71 33.66 -33.73
C ASN A 3 27.53 32.67 -33.77
N LEU A 4 27.28 31.95 -32.66
CA LEU A 4 26.22 32.32 -31.72
C LEU A 4 26.29 31.51 -30.42
N LEU A 5 26.40 32.23 -29.31
CA LEU A 5 26.14 31.81 -27.94
C LEU A 5 24.67 31.40 -27.81
N VAL A 6 24.35 30.19 -27.35
CA VAL A 6 23.06 29.92 -26.68
C VAL A 6 23.29 28.96 -25.52
N ILE A 7 23.18 29.53 -24.32
CA ILE A 7 22.97 28.84 -23.05
C ILE A 7 21.61 28.16 -23.13
N LEU A 8 21.55 26.86 -22.88
CA LEU A 8 20.32 26.17 -22.46
C LEU A 8 20.65 25.33 -21.23
N GLY A 9 20.62 26.00 -20.08
CA GLY A 9 20.40 25.31 -18.82
C GLY A 9 19.01 24.68 -18.87
N PHE A 10 18.94 23.36 -18.76
CA PHE A 10 17.68 22.68 -18.49
C PHE A 10 17.31 22.96 -17.03
N ILE A 11 16.58 24.05 -16.83
CA ILE A 11 15.65 24.17 -15.72
C ILE A 11 14.59 23.08 -15.97
N PHE A 12 14.63 22.00 -15.20
CA PHE A 12 13.46 21.15 -15.03
C PHE A 12 12.42 21.98 -14.31
N ILE A 13 11.58 22.66 -15.09
CA ILE A 13 10.32 23.19 -14.60
C ILE A 13 9.56 21.96 -14.13
N PHE A 14 9.30 21.90 -12.82
CA PHE A 14 8.24 21.06 -12.26
C PHE A 14 6.93 21.49 -12.93
N GLY A 15 6.67 20.90 -14.10
CA GLY A 15 5.34 20.79 -14.62
C GLY A 15 4.62 19.87 -13.66
N GLY A 16 3.84 20.46 -12.75
CA GLY A 16 2.91 19.74 -11.92
C GLY A 16 2.00 18.91 -12.82
N PHE A 17 2.36 17.66 -13.03
CA PHE A 17 1.44 16.63 -13.48
C PHE A 17 0.61 16.24 -12.25
N ALA A 18 -0.27 17.13 -11.82
CA ALA A 18 -1.53 16.69 -11.25
C ALA A 18 -2.40 16.22 -12.42
N SER A 19 -1.97 15.17 -13.13
CA SER A 19 -2.99 14.28 -13.67
C SER A 19 -3.59 13.66 -12.43
N ALA A 20 -4.81 14.05 -12.08
CA ALA A 20 -5.61 13.27 -11.15
C ALA A 20 -5.86 11.90 -11.82
N GLN A 21 -4.86 11.03 -11.82
CA GLN A 21 -5.11 9.61 -11.79
C GLN A 21 -5.97 9.45 -10.54
N ASN A 22 -7.23 9.07 -10.73
CA ASN A 22 -8.09 8.74 -9.61
C ASN A 22 -7.30 7.77 -8.73
N PRO A 23 -7.18 8.04 -7.42
CA PRO A 23 -6.48 7.12 -6.55
C PRO A 23 -7.07 5.72 -6.73
N PRO A 24 -6.25 4.67 -6.63
CA PRO A 24 -6.74 3.31 -6.82
C PRO A 24 -7.88 3.06 -5.83
N VAL A 25 -8.86 2.27 -6.28
CA VAL A 25 -9.98 1.83 -5.42
C VAL A 25 -9.61 0.47 -4.87
N ALA A 26 -9.86 0.27 -3.58
CA ALA A 26 -9.68 -1.03 -2.94
C ALA A 26 -10.53 -2.09 -3.66
N PRO A 27 -9.95 -3.21 -4.12
CA PRO A 27 -10.75 -4.27 -4.71
C PRO A 27 -11.63 -4.95 -3.65
N ASP A 28 -12.73 -5.53 -4.09
CA ASP A 28 -13.56 -6.38 -3.23
C ASP A 28 -12.90 -7.76 -3.06
N TYR A 29 -12.13 -7.90 -1.98
CA TYR A 29 -11.43 -9.13 -1.63
C TYR A 29 -12.35 -10.19 -1.00
N THR A 30 -13.62 -9.88 -0.70
CA THR A 30 -14.52 -10.83 -0.02
C THR A 30 -14.87 -12.04 -0.87
N GLN A 31 -14.65 -11.94 -2.19
CA GLN A 31 -14.85 -13.01 -3.16
C GLN A 31 -13.55 -13.78 -3.47
N TRP A 32 -12.43 -13.41 -2.84
CA TRP A 32 -11.12 -14.00 -3.11
C TRP A 32 -10.89 -15.24 -2.24
N GLU A 33 -9.90 -16.05 -2.62
CA GLU A 33 -9.57 -17.26 -1.87
C GLU A 33 -8.85 -16.88 -0.57
N LYS A 34 -9.48 -17.15 0.57
CA LYS A 34 -8.85 -16.95 1.88
C LYS A 34 -7.73 -17.95 2.09
N GLN A 35 -6.54 -17.42 2.35
CA GLN A 35 -5.34 -18.19 2.68
C GLN A 35 -5.19 -18.30 4.21
N GLU A 36 -4.18 -19.05 4.64
CA GLU A 36 -3.78 -19.04 6.05
C GLU A 36 -3.30 -17.63 6.44
N GLY A 37 -3.91 -17.07 7.46
CA GLY A 37 -3.50 -15.80 8.06
C GLY A 37 -2.53 -16.01 9.21
N GLU A 38 -2.11 -14.92 9.84
CA GLU A 38 -1.17 -14.97 10.95
C GLU A 38 -1.57 -14.03 12.09
N ARG A 39 -0.98 -14.26 13.27
CA ARG A 39 -1.05 -13.37 14.42
C ARG A 39 0.35 -12.92 14.75
N VAL A 40 0.56 -11.61 14.75
CA VAL A 40 1.89 -11.01 14.90
C VAL A 40 1.87 -10.10 16.12
N GLU A 41 2.96 -10.12 16.89
CA GLU A 41 3.15 -9.13 17.95
C GLU A 41 3.50 -7.77 17.35
N ALA A 42 2.88 -6.72 17.88
CA ALA A 42 3.17 -5.35 17.51
C ALA A 42 3.18 -4.44 18.74
N SER A 43 3.68 -3.22 18.56
CA SER A 43 3.59 -2.12 19.52
C SER A 43 2.73 -1.02 18.92
N PHE A 44 1.64 -0.63 19.59
CA PHE A 44 0.79 0.49 19.21
C PHE A 44 0.78 1.53 20.32
N ASN A 45 1.24 2.75 20.00
CA ASN A 45 1.42 3.82 21.00
C ASN A 45 2.26 3.37 22.22
N GLY A 46 3.25 2.50 22.00
CA GLY A 46 4.12 1.95 23.05
C GLY A 46 3.51 0.83 23.90
N LYS A 47 2.26 0.42 23.63
CA LYS A 47 1.62 -0.76 24.25
C LYS A 47 1.79 -1.97 23.33
N GLU A 48 2.18 -3.10 23.89
CA GLU A 48 2.21 -4.37 23.15
C GLU A 48 0.78 -4.84 22.85
N ILE A 49 0.56 -5.23 21.60
CA ILE A 49 -0.70 -5.75 21.08
C ILE A 49 -0.43 -6.97 20.19
N ILE A 50 -1.45 -7.79 19.97
CA ILE A 50 -1.43 -8.84 18.95
C ILE A 50 -2.36 -8.37 17.83
N VAL A 51 -1.83 -8.31 16.62
CA VAL A 51 -2.61 -8.01 15.42
C VAL A 51 -2.85 -9.29 14.64
N GLN A 52 -4.08 -9.45 14.12
CA GLN A 52 -4.39 -10.53 13.20
C GLN A 52 -4.26 -10.00 11.77
N ILE A 53 -3.58 -10.77 10.93
CA ILE A 53 -3.44 -10.49 9.50
C ILE A 53 -4.22 -11.58 8.75
N GLU A 54 -5.25 -11.17 8.02
CA GLU A 54 -5.93 -12.06 7.08
C GLU A 54 -5.30 -11.93 5.70
N HIS A 55 -5.11 -13.06 5.03
CA HIS A 55 -4.55 -13.11 3.69
C HIS A 55 -5.57 -13.67 2.70
N TYR A 56 -5.72 -13.00 1.56
CA TYR A 56 -6.57 -13.42 0.46
C TYR A 56 -5.80 -13.35 -0.86
N SER A 57 -6.05 -14.30 -1.74
CA SER A 57 -5.41 -14.37 -3.06
C SER A 57 -6.45 -14.38 -4.17
N TYR A 58 -6.23 -13.56 -5.19
CA TYR A 58 -6.98 -13.58 -6.43
C TYR A 58 -6.17 -14.26 -7.52
N HIS A 59 -6.77 -15.26 -8.16
CA HIS A 59 -6.13 -16.05 -9.22
C HIS A 59 -6.71 -15.69 -10.59
N THR A 60 -5.83 -15.58 -11.58
CA THR A 60 -6.20 -15.49 -13.00
C THR A 60 -5.65 -16.72 -13.72
N GLY A 61 -6.51 -17.73 -13.89
CA GLY A 61 -6.06 -19.06 -14.32
C GLY A 61 -5.18 -19.71 -13.25
N ASN A 62 -4.02 -20.21 -13.63
CA ASN A 62 -3.08 -20.89 -12.71
C ASN A 62 -2.07 -19.93 -12.05
N LYS A 63 -2.24 -18.62 -12.18
CA LYS A 63 -1.32 -17.62 -11.63
C LYS A 63 -2.03 -16.77 -10.58
N ILE A 64 -1.31 -16.42 -9.53
CA ILE A 64 -1.75 -15.38 -8.62
C ILE A 64 -1.65 -14.06 -9.36
N GLY A 65 -2.74 -13.29 -9.34
CA GLY A 65 -2.78 -11.95 -9.92
C GLY A 65 -2.66 -10.87 -8.86
N GLN A 66 -3.26 -11.10 -7.68
CA GLN A 66 -3.24 -10.13 -6.58
C GLN A 66 -3.27 -10.83 -5.22
N HIS A 67 -2.68 -10.17 -4.23
CA HIS A 67 -2.81 -10.51 -2.82
C HIS A 67 -3.43 -9.36 -2.05
N ALA A 68 -4.31 -9.69 -1.12
CA ALA A 68 -4.86 -8.75 -0.15
C ALA A 68 -4.50 -9.19 1.26
N PHE A 69 -3.85 -8.29 2.00
CA PHE A 69 -3.56 -8.48 3.43
C PHE A 69 -4.38 -7.49 4.22
N ILE A 70 -5.22 -8.00 5.13
CA ILE A 70 -6.10 -7.20 5.98
C ILE A 70 -5.58 -7.27 7.40
N ILE A 71 -5.11 -6.15 7.92
CA ILE A 71 -4.70 -6.04 9.32
C ILE A 71 -5.94 -5.71 10.14
N LEU A 72 -6.25 -6.57 11.10
CA LEU A 72 -7.31 -6.40 12.08
C LEU A 72 -6.75 -5.82 13.38
N ASP A 73 -7.54 -4.97 14.04
CA ASP A 73 -7.24 -4.47 15.38
C ASP A 73 -7.55 -5.50 16.49
N GLU A 74 -7.34 -5.13 17.76
CA GLU A 74 -7.63 -5.99 18.92
C GLU A 74 -9.14 -6.36 19.06
N GLU A 75 -10.04 -5.70 18.33
CA GLU A 75 -11.48 -5.97 18.30
C GLU A 75 -11.91 -6.74 17.03
N ASP A 76 -10.96 -7.33 16.30
CA ASP A 76 -11.15 -8.03 15.03
C ASP A 76 -11.75 -7.14 13.91
N LYS A 77 -11.59 -5.82 14.00
CA LYS A 77 -12.09 -4.89 12.97
C LYS A 77 -11.00 -4.60 11.94
N PRO A 78 -11.34 -4.60 10.63
CA PRO A 78 -10.39 -4.23 9.58
C PRO A 78 -9.89 -2.80 9.77
N TRP A 79 -8.57 -2.64 9.85
CA TRP A 79 -7.91 -1.35 10.03
C TRP A 79 -7.15 -0.93 8.78
N PHE A 80 -6.24 -1.79 8.30
CA PHE A 80 -5.49 -1.56 7.08
C PHE A 80 -5.73 -2.66 6.06
N PHE A 81 -5.68 -2.26 4.79
CA PHE A 81 -5.69 -3.17 3.66
C PHE A 81 -4.49 -2.87 2.76
N ILE A 82 -3.62 -3.86 2.57
CA ILE A 82 -2.52 -3.85 1.62
C ILE A 82 -2.92 -4.68 0.40
N ASN A 83 -3.03 -4.04 -0.76
CA ASN A 83 -3.24 -4.71 -2.04
C ASN A 83 -1.92 -4.81 -2.80
N MET A 84 -1.44 -6.02 -3.03
CA MET A 84 -0.28 -6.28 -3.86
C MET A 84 -0.75 -6.78 -5.23
N VAL A 85 -0.45 -6.01 -6.26
CA VAL A 85 -0.81 -6.35 -7.64
C VAL A 85 0.42 -6.91 -8.34
N GLU A 86 0.38 -8.20 -8.67
CA GLU A 86 1.41 -8.87 -9.45
C GLU A 86 1.13 -8.69 -10.95
N GLN A 87 1.45 -7.51 -11.48
CA GLN A 87 1.45 -7.27 -12.92
C GLN A 87 2.89 -7.27 -13.44
N SER A 88 3.28 -8.30 -14.18
CA SER A 88 4.59 -8.42 -14.84
C SER A 88 5.80 -8.41 -13.86
N THR A 89 6.95 -7.89 -14.28
CA THR A 89 8.18 -7.82 -13.48
C THR A 89 8.15 -6.75 -12.38
N ILE A 90 7.09 -5.95 -12.27
CA ILE A 90 6.98 -4.84 -11.31
C ILE A 90 5.70 -5.01 -10.50
N GLY A 91 5.83 -5.39 -9.24
CA GLY A 91 4.71 -5.40 -8.30
C GLY A 91 4.34 -3.98 -7.86
N TYR A 92 3.04 -3.70 -7.75
CA TYR A 92 2.55 -2.46 -7.13
C TYR A 92 1.91 -2.80 -5.78
N VAL A 93 2.27 -2.05 -4.74
CA VAL A 93 1.66 -2.20 -3.40
C VAL A 93 0.86 -0.95 -3.09
N TYR A 94 -0.44 -1.11 -2.88
CA TYR A 94 -1.34 -0.02 -2.50
C TYR A 94 -1.85 -0.22 -1.07
N ILE A 95 -1.81 0.85 -0.28
CA ILE A 95 -2.23 0.84 1.11
C ILE A 95 -3.54 1.62 1.24
N PHE A 96 -4.48 1.02 1.95
CA PHE A 96 -5.77 1.59 2.28
C PHE A 96 -5.99 1.56 3.79
N GLU A 97 -6.67 2.59 4.30
CA GLU A 97 -7.13 2.65 5.70
C GLU A 97 -8.65 2.59 5.73
N ARG A 98 -9.19 1.95 6.75
CA ARG A 98 -10.63 1.92 7.01
C ARG A 98 -11.06 3.24 7.65
N LYS A 99 -11.92 4.02 6.97
CA LYS A 99 -12.58 5.22 7.51
C LYS A 99 -14.06 5.18 7.23
N ASP A 100 -14.90 5.35 8.26
CA ASP A 100 -16.36 5.37 8.13
C ASP A 100 -16.91 4.19 7.30
N ASN A 101 -16.38 2.98 7.55
CA ASN A 101 -16.68 1.74 6.81
C ASN A 101 -16.30 1.71 5.33
N LEU A 102 -15.48 2.65 4.86
CA LEU A 102 -14.94 2.68 3.52
C LEU A 102 -13.42 2.47 3.54
N TRP A 103 -12.91 1.85 2.48
CA TRP A 103 -11.46 1.80 2.24
C TRP A 103 -11.02 3.06 1.53
N VAL A 104 -10.14 3.83 2.18
CA VAL A 104 -9.59 5.07 1.66
C VAL A 104 -8.15 4.83 1.27
N PHE A 105 -7.81 5.09 0.00
CA PHE A 105 -6.42 5.02 -0.45
C PHE A 105 -5.57 6.02 0.31
N ILE A 106 -4.45 5.53 0.82
CA ILE A 106 -3.46 6.33 1.53
C ILE A 106 -2.29 6.63 0.60
N GLN A 107 -1.60 5.58 0.16
CA GLN A 107 -0.32 5.67 -0.52
C GLN A 107 0.02 4.36 -1.27
N GLY A 108 0.78 4.48 -2.36
CA GLY A 108 1.49 3.37 -2.96
C GLY A 108 2.92 3.30 -2.43
N VAL A 109 3.41 2.10 -2.13
CA VAL A 109 4.79 1.84 -1.67
C VAL A 109 5.47 0.85 -2.59
N GLN A 110 6.81 0.87 -2.58
CA GLN A 110 7.62 -0.03 -3.40
C GLN A 110 8.21 -1.20 -2.60
N SER A 111 8.15 -1.14 -1.27
CA SER A 111 8.69 -2.18 -0.39
C SER A 111 7.89 -2.31 0.91
N GLU A 112 8.04 -3.45 1.56
CA GLU A 112 7.57 -3.68 2.92
C GLU A 112 8.19 -2.70 3.92
N GLU A 113 9.48 -2.35 3.75
CA GLU A 113 10.17 -1.39 4.62
C GLU A 113 9.50 0.00 4.58
N GLU A 114 9.13 0.48 3.39
CA GLU A 114 8.39 1.74 3.26
C GLU A 114 7.02 1.68 3.95
N PHE A 115 6.33 0.54 3.85
CA PHE A 115 5.06 0.32 4.54
C PHE A 115 5.22 0.35 6.06
N MET A 116 6.16 -0.44 6.60
CA MET A 116 6.43 -0.49 8.03
C MET A 116 6.83 0.88 8.58
N LYS A 117 7.68 1.62 7.84
CA LYS A 117 8.05 2.99 8.18
C LYS A 117 6.84 3.92 8.21
N TYR A 118 5.94 3.81 7.23
CA TYR A 118 4.72 4.60 7.18
C TYR A 118 3.82 4.36 8.41
N LEU A 119 3.60 3.10 8.79
CA LEU A 119 2.82 2.74 9.96
C LEU A 119 3.44 3.28 11.27
N LYS A 120 4.75 3.15 11.42
CA LYS A 120 5.48 3.68 12.57
C LYS A 120 5.35 5.19 12.68
N ASP A 121 5.60 5.92 11.60
CA ASP A 121 5.66 7.37 11.63
C ASP A 121 4.28 8.00 11.89
N ASN A 122 3.23 7.47 11.23
CA ASN A 122 1.89 8.06 11.22
C ASN A 122 0.93 7.47 12.26
N TYR A 123 1.09 6.19 12.61
CA TYR A 123 0.18 5.48 13.52
C TYR A 123 0.85 5.02 14.81
N LYS A 124 2.17 5.19 14.94
CA LYS A 124 2.93 4.64 16.08
C LYS A 124 2.71 3.13 16.23
N LEU A 125 2.57 2.45 15.11
CA LEU A 125 2.41 1.00 15.00
C LEU A 125 3.72 0.39 14.49
N GLU A 126 4.28 -0.56 15.24
CA GLU A 126 5.55 -1.24 14.93
C GLU A 126 5.38 -2.75 15.10
N PHE A 127 5.61 -3.54 14.04
CA PHE A 127 5.62 -5.00 14.11
C PHE A 127 6.95 -5.49 14.68
N LYS A 128 6.95 -6.60 15.42
CA LYS A 128 8.13 -7.18 16.07
C LYS A 128 8.70 -8.38 15.34
#